data_AF-A0AB74H2B0-F1
#
_entry.id   AF-A0AB74H2B0-F1
#
_cell.length_a   1.000
_cell.length_b   1.000
_cell.length_c   1.000
_cell.angle_alpha   90.00
_cell.angle_beta   90.00
_cell.angle_gamma   90.00
#
_symmetry.space_group_name_H-M   'P 1'
#
loop_
_entity.id
_entity.type
_entity.pdbx_description
1 polymer ?
#
loop_
_entity_poly.entity_id
_entity_poly.type
_entity_poly.pdbx_seq_one_letter_code
_entity_poly.pdbx_strand_id
1 'polypeptide(L)'
;MAKVGLNFGEKMQIADKTYRVLNDGLVDLKEIFGDLSFRSFEESDLIYADDMTQPRRPDGTYPQIPTGESRGLVVGIFSSIQGQTEFFTLVDMTLADFEGLQLKYRDPVELEDIVVTYSSVGSNQFKLFASKIKKKGASGSVKENNQSQQPKKD
;
A
#
# COMPACT_ATOMS: atom_id res chain seq x y z
N MET A 1 -3.67 -37.13 -9.19
CA MET A 1 -4.99 -36.75 -8.64
C MET A 1 -5.02 -35.24 -8.51
N ALA A 2 -5.73 -34.54 -9.40
CA ALA A 2 -5.88 -33.09 -9.28
C ALA A 2 -6.75 -32.83 -8.04
N LYS A 3 -6.19 -32.15 -7.02
CA LYS A 3 -7.01 -31.59 -5.95
C LYS A 3 -7.85 -30.51 -6.59
N VAL A 4 -9.13 -30.79 -6.83
CA VAL A 4 -10.14 -29.79 -7.18
C VAL A 4 -10.36 -28.96 -5.93
N GLY A 5 -9.46 -28.00 -5.71
CA GLY A 5 -9.54 -27.02 -4.65
C GLY A 5 -9.39 -25.63 -5.26
N LEU A 6 -10.13 -24.66 -4.73
CA LEU A 6 -9.96 -23.25 -5.09
C LEU A 6 -8.51 -22.86 -4.78
N ASN A 7 -7.78 -22.39 -5.79
CA ASN A 7 -6.43 -21.89 -5.62
C ASN A 7 -6.52 -20.46 -5.05
N PHE A 8 -6.15 -20.30 -3.78
CA PHE A 8 -6.20 -19.01 -3.06
C PHE A 8 -4.93 -18.16 -3.29
N GLY A 9 -4.35 -18.28 -4.49
CA GLY A 9 -3.18 -17.57 -4.96
C GLY A 9 -1.88 -17.81 -4.19
N GLU A 10 -0.82 -17.12 -4.61
CA GLU A 10 0.54 -17.29 -4.11
C GLU A 10 0.77 -16.57 -2.77
N LYS A 11 1.76 -17.05 -2.02
CA LYS A 11 2.20 -16.39 -0.79
C LYS A 11 3.26 -15.35 -1.12
N MET A 12 3.03 -14.11 -0.73
CA MET A 12 3.96 -12.99 -0.86
C MET A 12 4.35 -12.47 0.52
N GLN A 13 5.64 -12.19 0.72
CA GLN A 13 6.11 -11.55 1.94
C GLN A 13 6.09 -10.03 1.76
N ILE A 14 5.38 -9.33 2.63
CA ILE A 14 5.35 -7.86 2.68
C ILE A 14 5.86 -7.47 4.07
N ALA A 15 7.08 -6.94 4.09
CA ALA A 15 7.88 -6.70 5.29
C ALA A 15 8.03 -7.95 6.19
N ASP A 16 7.50 -7.90 7.41
CA ASP A 16 7.57 -8.95 8.43
C ASP A 16 6.48 -10.02 8.30
N LYS A 17 5.49 -9.83 7.41
CA LYS A 17 4.31 -10.70 7.31
C LYS A 17 4.16 -11.35 5.95
N THR A 18 3.64 -12.58 5.95
CA THR A 18 3.30 -13.32 4.74
C THR A 18 1.80 -13.24 4.47
N TYR A 19 1.47 -12.84 3.25
CA TYR A 19 0.11 -12.64 2.77
C TYR A 19 -0.20 -13.60 1.62
N ARG A 20 -1.47 -13.98 1.47
CA ARG A 20 -1.93 -14.65 0.25
C ARG A 20 -2.43 -13.61 -0.72
N VAL A 21 -1.84 -13.54 -1.90
CA VAL A 21 -2.23 -12.63 -2.97
C VAL A 21 -3.41 -13.22 -3.72
N LEU A 22 -4.47 -12.44 -3.90
CA LEU A 22 -5.69 -12.89 -4.56
C LEU A 22 -5.85 -12.36 -5.99
N ASN A 23 -4.92 -11.54 -6.48
CA ASN A 23 -5.00 -10.87 -7.78
C ASN A 23 -5.33 -11.82 -8.95
N ASP A 24 -4.77 -13.03 -8.97
CA ASP A 24 -5.00 -14.00 -10.06
C ASP A 24 -6.45 -14.51 -10.15
N GLY A 25 -7.20 -14.44 -9.04
CA GLY A 25 -8.60 -14.86 -8.98
C GLY A 25 -9.59 -13.70 -9.08
N LEU A 26 -9.10 -12.47 -9.19
CA LEU A 26 -9.92 -11.27 -9.28
C LEU A 26 -10.14 -10.87 -10.74
N VAL A 27 -11.28 -10.24 -11.02
CA VAL A 27 -11.51 -9.50 -12.27
C VAL A 27 -10.56 -8.29 -12.31
N ASP A 28 -10.50 -7.57 -13.43
CA ASP A 28 -9.75 -6.32 -13.55
C ASP A 28 -10.01 -5.41 -12.34
N LEU A 29 -8.95 -5.00 -11.65
CA LEU A 29 -9.01 -4.16 -10.46
C LEU A 29 -9.73 -2.84 -10.74
N LYS A 30 -9.67 -2.36 -11.98
CA LYS A 30 -10.42 -1.18 -12.42
C LYS A 30 -11.94 -1.40 -12.38
N GLU A 31 -12.41 -2.60 -12.68
CA GLU A 31 -13.84 -2.95 -12.56
C GLU A 31 -14.27 -3.17 -11.10
N ILE A 32 -13.33 -3.52 -10.23
CA ILE A 32 -13.61 -3.73 -8.80
C ILE A 32 -13.69 -2.39 -8.05
N PHE A 33 -12.78 -1.46 -8.36
CA PHE A 33 -12.64 -0.21 -7.61
C PHE A 33 -13.12 1.05 -8.38
N GLY A 34 -13.13 1.03 -9.71
CA GLY A 34 -13.54 2.17 -10.52
C GLY A 34 -12.63 3.37 -10.37
N ASP A 35 -13.25 4.56 -10.24
CA ASP A 35 -12.53 5.80 -10.01
C ASP A 35 -12.20 5.95 -8.52
N LEU A 36 -10.93 6.24 -8.26
CA LEU A 36 -10.39 6.40 -6.91
C LEU A 36 -10.26 7.88 -6.55
N SER A 37 -10.66 8.21 -5.32
CA SER A 37 -10.48 9.56 -4.77
C SER A 37 -9.92 9.52 -3.35
N PHE A 38 -9.01 10.44 -3.05
CA PHE A 38 -8.35 10.51 -1.75
C PHE A 38 -9.34 10.94 -0.65
N ARG A 39 -9.26 10.30 0.52
CA ARG A 39 -10.05 10.68 1.70
C ARG A 39 -9.20 11.15 2.85
N SER A 40 -8.24 10.34 3.29
CA SER A 40 -7.48 10.63 4.50
C SER A 40 -6.15 9.91 4.48
N PHE A 41 -5.20 10.49 5.19
CA PHE A 41 -4.05 9.77 5.71
C PHE A 41 -4.44 9.28 7.10
N GLU A 42 -4.27 8.00 7.38
CA GLU A 42 -4.64 7.42 8.67
C GLU A 42 -3.41 7.37 9.59
N GLU A 43 -2.42 6.54 9.23
CA GLU A 43 -1.24 6.31 10.05
C GLU A 43 -0.11 5.65 9.26
N SER A 44 1.08 5.59 9.84
CA SER A 44 2.16 4.68 9.40
C SER A 44 1.99 3.31 10.09
N ASP A 45 1.82 2.24 9.32
CA ASP A 45 1.79 0.87 9.86
C ASP A 45 3.20 0.53 10.38
N LEU A 46 3.36 0.50 11.71
CA LEU A 46 4.66 0.24 12.35
C LEU A 46 4.91 -1.27 12.50
N ILE A 47 6.17 -1.66 12.37
CA ILE A 47 6.62 -3.03 12.64
C ILE A 47 6.96 -3.13 14.13
N TYR A 48 6.45 -4.18 14.76
CA TYR A 48 6.65 -4.45 16.17
C TYR A 48 7.46 -5.73 16.36
N ALA A 49 8.26 -5.77 17.42
CA ALA A 49 9.02 -6.94 17.84
C ALA A 49 8.70 -7.29 19.29
N ASP A 50 8.94 -8.55 19.63
CA ASP A 50 8.77 -9.05 21.00
C ASP A 50 9.82 -8.42 21.92
N ASP A 51 9.35 -7.74 22.96
CA ASP A 51 10.18 -7.19 24.02
C ASP A 51 10.55 -8.29 25.02
N MET A 52 11.73 -8.86 24.82
CA MET A 52 12.28 -9.88 25.72
C MET A 52 12.82 -9.31 27.04
N THR A 53 12.84 -7.99 27.21
CA THR A 53 13.30 -7.36 28.46
C THR A 53 12.22 -7.34 29.53
N GLN A 54 10.96 -7.53 29.14
CA GLN A 54 9.81 -7.57 30.05
C GLN A 54 9.30 -9.01 30.27
N PRO A 55 8.70 -9.28 31.46
CA PRO A 55 8.07 -10.56 31.71
C PRO A 55 6.94 -10.80 30.70
N ARG A 56 6.72 -12.08 30.36
CA ARG A 56 5.63 -12.50 29.50
C ARG A 56 4.28 -12.12 30.08
N ARG A 57 3.33 -11.85 29.19
CA ARG A 57 1.92 -11.66 29.54
C ARG A 57 1.32 -12.97 30.11
N PRO A 58 0.17 -12.89 30.80
CA PRO A 58 -0.51 -14.08 31.34
C PRO A 58 -0.86 -15.16 30.30
N ASP A 59 -1.00 -14.78 29.03
CA ASP A 59 -1.23 -15.68 27.89
C ASP A 59 0.05 -16.35 27.35
N GLY A 60 1.22 -16.04 27.94
CA GLY A 60 2.51 -16.59 27.55
C GLY A 60 3.23 -15.85 26.41
N THR A 61 2.61 -14.79 25.85
CA THR A 61 3.23 -13.95 24.80
C THR A 61 4.15 -12.89 25.39
N TYR A 62 5.13 -12.40 24.60
CA TYR A 62 5.92 -11.24 25.00
C TYR A 62 5.15 -9.94 24.73
N PRO A 63 5.34 -8.90 25.58
CA PRO A 63 5.00 -7.53 25.22
C PRO A 63 5.63 -7.15 23.87
N GLN A 64 4.98 -6.25 23.11
CA GLN A 64 5.52 -5.83 21.82
C GLN A 64 5.95 -4.37 21.88
N ILE A 65 7.12 -4.08 21.32
CA ILE A 65 7.68 -2.73 21.20
C ILE A 65 7.84 -2.37 19.72
N PRO A 66 7.59 -1.11 19.33
CA PRO A 66 7.81 -0.67 17.97
C PRO A 66 9.31 -0.73 17.65
N THR A 67 9.65 -1.31 16.50
CA THR A 67 11.04 -1.43 16.01
C THR A 67 11.58 -0.11 15.48
N GLY A 68 10.71 0.87 15.21
CA GLY A 68 11.04 2.12 14.51
C GLY A 68 10.94 2.00 12.98
N GLU A 69 10.78 0.79 12.45
CA GLU A 69 10.52 0.56 11.01
C GLU A 69 9.02 0.60 10.71
N SER A 70 8.66 1.13 9.54
CA SER A 70 7.28 1.12 9.06
C SER A 70 7.13 0.12 7.92
N ARG A 71 6.04 -0.66 7.97
CA ARG A 71 5.60 -1.54 6.88
C ARG A 71 5.03 -0.73 5.70
N GLY A 72 4.53 0.48 5.95
CA GLY A 72 3.99 1.36 4.93
C GLY A 72 3.05 2.42 5.48
N LEU A 73 2.53 3.27 4.59
CA LEU A 73 1.59 4.35 4.92
C LEU A 73 0.16 3.91 4.64
N VAL A 74 -0.71 4.00 5.64
CA VAL A 74 -2.13 3.66 5.52
C VAL A 74 -2.91 4.90 5.05
N VAL A 75 -3.55 4.78 3.89
CA VAL A 75 -4.36 5.83 3.27
C VAL A 75 -5.78 5.37 3.01
N GLY A 76 -6.74 6.23 3.32
CA GLY A 76 -8.16 6.04 3.00
C GLY A 76 -8.45 6.53 1.57
N ILE A 77 -8.96 5.62 0.74
CA ILE A 77 -9.29 5.88 -0.67
C ILE A 77 -10.73 5.45 -0.92
N PHE A 78 -11.51 6.36 -1.50
CA PHE A 78 -12.89 6.08 -1.85
C PHE A 78 -12.97 5.48 -3.25
N SER A 79 -13.63 4.32 -3.34
CA SER A 79 -13.94 3.58 -4.56
C SER A 79 -15.35 3.96 -5.04
N SER A 80 -15.47 4.37 -6.30
CA SER A 80 -16.77 4.74 -6.87
C SER A 80 -17.72 3.55 -7.05
N ILE A 81 -17.17 2.34 -7.28
CA ILE A 81 -17.96 1.13 -7.52
C ILE A 81 -18.43 0.50 -6.21
N GLN A 82 -17.56 0.44 -5.21
CA GLN A 82 -17.93 -0.13 -3.90
C GLN A 82 -18.72 0.86 -3.04
N GLY A 83 -18.65 2.16 -3.34
CA GLY A 83 -19.39 3.21 -2.64
C GLY A 83 -18.89 3.46 -1.21
N GLN A 84 -17.69 2.99 -0.87
CA GLN A 84 -17.11 3.09 0.46
C GLN A 84 -15.63 3.47 0.41
N THR A 85 -15.10 3.87 1.57
CA THR A 85 -13.67 4.13 1.74
C THR A 85 -12.96 2.84 2.08
N GLU A 86 -11.99 2.47 1.26
CA GLU A 86 -11.09 1.35 1.45
C GLU A 86 -9.73 1.85 1.94
N PHE A 87 -9.06 1.05 2.76
CA PHE A 87 -7.76 1.40 3.33
C PHE A 87 -6.64 0.65 2.61
N PHE A 88 -5.74 1.40 2.00
CA PHE A 88 -4.56 0.88 1.30
C PHE A 88 -3.30 1.16 2.10
N THR A 89 -2.41 0.18 2.19
CA THR A 89 -1.06 0.36 2.73
C THR A 89 -0.08 0.57 1.59
N LEU A 90 0.56 1.74 1.53
CA LEU A 90 1.57 2.11 0.54
C LEU A 90 2.94 1.63 1.02
N VAL A 91 3.57 0.71 0.31
CA VAL A 91 4.80 0.05 0.77
C VAL A 91 6.07 0.76 0.28
N ASP A 92 6.05 1.32 -0.93
CA ASP A 92 7.23 1.90 -1.58
C ASP A 92 7.23 3.44 -1.56
N MET A 93 6.53 4.04 -0.60
CA MET A 93 6.39 5.49 -0.47
C MET A 93 6.74 5.96 0.93
N THR A 94 7.64 6.95 1.03
CA THR A 94 7.95 7.58 2.31
C THR A 94 6.92 8.63 2.68
N LEU A 95 6.81 8.95 3.97
CA LEU A 95 5.90 9.99 4.45
C LEU A 95 6.22 11.35 3.79
N ALA A 96 7.50 11.69 3.61
CA ALA A 96 7.92 12.92 2.95
C ALA A 96 7.47 12.98 1.49
N ASP A 97 7.60 11.87 0.74
CA ASP A 97 7.15 11.79 -0.65
C ASP A 97 5.63 11.94 -0.74
N PHE A 98 4.90 11.31 0.18
CA PHE A 98 3.44 11.39 0.26
C PHE A 98 2.95 12.81 0.57
N GLU A 99 3.52 13.45 1.59
CA GLU A 99 3.20 14.84 1.94
C GLU A 99 3.55 15.81 0.79
N GLY A 100 4.61 15.52 0.04
CA GLY A 100 5.00 16.26 -1.17
C GLY A 100 3.95 16.25 -2.28
N LEU A 101 3.05 15.25 -2.33
CA LEU A 101 1.95 15.22 -3.30
C LEU A 101 0.86 16.26 -3.00
N GLN A 102 0.79 16.76 -1.76
CA GLN A 102 -0.21 17.73 -1.31
C GLN A 102 -1.65 17.34 -1.67
N LEU A 103 -1.98 16.05 -1.51
CA LEU A 103 -3.30 15.50 -1.79
C LEU A 103 -4.36 16.14 -0.90
N LYS A 104 -5.47 16.58 -1.51
CA LYS A 104 -6.63 17.12 -0.80
C LYS A 104 -7.78 16.14 -0.81
N TYR A 105 -8.67 16.28 0.16
CA TYR A 105 -9.91 15.50 0.22
C TYR A 105 -10.66 15.56 -1.12
N ARG A 106 -11.05 14.38 -1.62
CA ARG A 106 -11.69 14.13 -2.93
C ARG A 106 -10.81 14.36 -4.16
N ASP A 107 -9.51 14.60 -4.01
CA ASP A 107 -8.62 14.62 -5.17
C ASP A 107 -8.66 13.27 -5.88
N PRO A 108 -8.78 13.25 -7.22
CA PRO A 108 -8.73 12.01 -7.96
C PRO A 108 -7.31 11.46 -7.91
N VAL A 109 -7.18 10.16 -7.65
CA VAL A 109 -5.89 9.49 -7.46
C VAL A 109 -5.80 8.21 -8.27
N GLU A 110 -4.57 7.78 -8.52
CA GLU A 110 -4.26 6.48 -9.11
C GLU A 110 -3.27 5.76 -8.17
N LEU A 111 -3.47 4.46 -8.03
CA LEU A 111 -2.62 3.59 -7.25
C LEU A 111 -1.81 2.70 -8.20
N GLU A 112 -0.53 2.52 -7.90
CA GLU A 112 0.35 1.65 -8.67
C GLU A 112 0.47 0.28 -7.99
N ASP A 113 0.45 -0.78 -8.81
CA ASP A 113 0.64 -2.17 -8.39
C ASP A 113 -0.22 -2.57 -7.19
N ILE A 114 -1.54 -2.39 -7.31
CA ILE A 114 -2.47 -2.79 -6.26
C ILE A 114 -2.37 -4.32 -6.05
N VAL A 115 -2.12 -4.72 -4.81
CA VAL A 115 -2.12 -6.11 -4.37
C VAL A 115 -3.25 -6.31 -3.37
N VAL A 116 -4.21 -7.16 -3.73
CA VAL A 116 -5.30 -7.57 -2.84
C VAL A 116 -4.85 -8.82 -2.11
N THR A 117 -4.81 -8.73 -0.80
CA THR A 117 -4.36 -9.84 0.04
C THR A 117 -5.40 -10.30 1.03
N TYR A 118 -5.28 -11.58 1.41
CA TYR A 118 -6.02 -12.17 2.49
C TYR A 118 -5.07 -12.69 3.58
N SER A 119 -5.34 -12.31 4.83
CA SER A 119 -4.66 -12.87 6.00
C SER A 119 -5.59 -13.82 6.76
N SER A 120 -5.24 -15.11 6.78
CA SER A 120 -5.91 -16.10 7.64
C SER A 120 -5.44 -16.07 9.10
N VAL A 121 -4.50 -15.18 9.42
CA VAL A 121 -3.93 -15.03 10.76
C VAL A 121 -4.44 -13.71 11.35
N GLY A 122 -5.11 -13.79 12.51
CA GLY A 122 -5.74 -12.64 13.18
C GLY A 122 -7.24 -12.52 12.86
N SER A 123 -7.69 -11.30 12.55
CA SER A 123 -9.10 -10.92 12.33
C SER A 123 -9.74 -11.44 11.03
N ASN A 124 -9.06 -12.32 10.27
CA ASN A 124 -9.51 -12.82 8.97
C ASN A 124 -9.93 -11.69 8.00
N GLN A 125 -9.10 -10.66 7.90
CA GLN A 125 -9.39 -9.46 7.11
C GLN A 125 -8.64 -9.44 5.77
N PHE A 126 -9.29 -8.85 4.77
CA PHE A 126 -8.64 -8.42 3.55
C PHE A 126 -7.73 -7.23 3.86
N LYS A 127 -6.53 -7.23 3.28
CA LYS A 127 -5.63 -6.08 3.31
C LYS A 127 -5.28 -5.69 1.89
N LEU A 128 -5.39 -4.41 1.60
CA LEU A 128 -5.06 -3.84 0.31
C LEU A 128 -3.70 -3.16 0.42
N PHE A 129 -2.81 -3.52 -0.50
CA PHE A 129 -1.50 -2.90 -0.64
C PHE A 129 -1.43 -2.24 -2.01
N ALA A 130 -0.58 -1.23 -2.11
CA ALA A 130 -0.15 -0.65 -3.37
C ALA A 130 1.30 -0.19 -3.19
N SER A 131 2.05 -0.10 -4.29
CA SER A 131 3.40 0.43 -4.23
C SER A 131 3.37 1.92 -3.90
N LYS A 132 2.59 2.70 -4.67
CA LYS A 132 2.55 4.17 -4.59
C LYS A 132 1.17 4.74 -4.90
N ILE A 133 0.94 5.98 -4.47
CA ILE A 133 -0.21 6.80 -4.86
C ILE A 133 0.25 8.00 -5.68
N LYS A 134 -0.53 8.36 -6.70
CA LYS A 134 -0.30 9.54 -7.53
C LYS A 134 -1.59 10.30 -7.73
N LYS A 135 -1.49 11.62 -7.96
CA LYS A 135 -2.64 12.43 -8.33
C LYS A 135 -3.01 12.16 -9.79
N LYS A 136 -4.27 11.81 -10.04
CA LYS A 136 -4.78 11.56 -11.39
C LYS A 136 -4.76 12.87 -12.18
N GLY A 137 -4.08 12.86 -13.33
CA GLY A 137 -3.89 14.05 -14.16
C GLY A 137 -2.64 14.88 -13.83
N ALA A 138 -1.74 14.41 -12.95
CA ALA A 138 -0.40 14.98 -12.79
C ALA A 138 0.53 14.56 -13.95
N SER A 139 0.18 14.91 -15.18
CA SER A 139 1.14 14.98 -16.28
C SER A 139 1.48 16.46 -16.46
N GLY A 140 2.69 16.86 -16.06
CA GLY A 140 3.23 18.19 -16.36
C GLY A 140 3.98 18.90 -15.22
N SER A 141 5.23 18.49 -14.97
CA SER A 141 6.38 19.42 -14.98
C SER A 141 7.67 18.66 -14.70
N VAL A 142 8.05 17.79 -15.63
CA VAL A 142 9.48 17.54 -15.84
C VAL A 142 10.03 18.87 -16.37
N LYS A 143 10.70 19.64 -15.52
CA LYS A 143 11.63 20.66 -16.03
C LYS A 143 12.78 19.90 -16.66
N GLU A 144 12.64 19.59 -17.95
CA GLU A 144 13.76 19.24 -18.81
C GLU A 144 14.75 20.40 -18.77
N ASN A 145 15.82 20.22 -18.01
CA ASN A 145 17.00 21.06 -18.11
C ASN A 145 17.72 20.65 -19.41
N ASN A 146 17.23 21.15 -20.54
CA ASN A 146 17.99 21.15 -21.79
C ASN A 146 19.11 22.18 -21.66
N GLN A 147 20.23 21.79 -21.05
CA GLN A 147 21.51 22.45 -21.32
C GLN A 147 21.99 21.97 -22.70
N SER A 148 21.53 22.69 -23.72
CA SER A 148 22.09 22.61 -25.06
C SER A 148 23.55 23.05 -25.03
N GLN A 149 24.42 22.09 -25.32
CA GLN A 149 25.82 22.29 -25.66
C GLN A 149 25.91 23.28 -26.83
N GLN A 150 26.53 24.44 -26.60
CA GLN A 150 26.99 25.31 -27.68
C GLN A 150 28.31 24.77 -28.24
N PRO A 151 28.41 24.47 -29.54
CA PRO A 151 29.70 24.28 -30.18
C PRO A 151 30.31 25.66 -30.45
N LYS A 152 31.50 25.92 -29.91
CA LYS A 152 32.35 27.03 -30.35
C LYS A 152 32.77 26.78 -31.81
N LYS A 153 32.51 27.74 -32.68
CA LYS A 153 33.17 27.89 -33.98
C LYS A 153 33.83 29.26 -34.04
N ASP A 154 35.11 29.19 -34.42
CA ASP A 154 35.99 30.15 -35.08
C ASP A 154 36.18 31.55 -34.46
#